data_AF-A0A967CSF4-F1
#
_entry.id   AF-A0A967CSF4-F1
#
_cell.length_a   1.000
_cell.length_b   1.000
_cell.length_c   1.000
_cell.angle_alpha   90.00
_cell.angle_beta   90.00
_cell.angle_gamma   90.00
#
_symmetry.space_group_name_H-M   'P 1'
#
loop_
_entity.id
_entity.type
_entity.pdbx_description
1 polymer ?
#
loop_
_entity_poly.entity_id
_entity_poly.type
_entity_poly.pdbx_seq_one_letter_code
_entity_poly.pdbx_strand_id
1 'polypeptide(L)'
;MAIDRPALAKALAQTPGASTDGLETPLSLLCRREAQVFQRAAQDTGALAEPLLVACTQESRLFLELNDQTEGAAGTQVRPIHFVNLRETGGWSRDAAAATPKLAALIAAAQLPDPEPVPTVGYKSDGSLLIIGPAEAAVAWADRLSGELDVGVLLTTSRGGDLPAERKYPVWSGTVKKVSGYLGAFDIEWTQDNPIDLETCTRCNACVNACPEGAIDFTYQIDPEKCKGHRACVKACGAIGAIDFNRGDTRRSEKFDLVLDLSREPVLKTADLPQGYLA
;
A
#
# COMPACT_ATOMS: atom_id res chain seq x y z
N MET A 1 28.45 0.28 -35.56
CA MET A 1 28.02 -1.06 -35.13
C MET A 1 27.39 -1.74 -36.33
N ALA A 2 27.97 -2.82 -36.82
CA ALA A 2 27.40 -3.56 -37.94
C ALA A 2 26.38 -4.56 -37.40
N ILE A 3 25.10 -4.34 -37.67
CA ILE A 3 24.05 -5.33 -37.41
C ILE A 3 23.99 -6.25 -38.62
N ASP A 4 24.06 -7.56 -38.40
CA ASP A 4 23.80 -8.57 -39.43
C ASP A 4 22.29 -8.64 -39.70
N ARG A 5 21.82 -7.76 -40.59
CA ARG A 5 20.39 -7.63 -40.93
C ARG A 5 19.81 -8.92 -41.53
N PRO A 6 20.48 -9.62 -42.46
CA PRO A 6 19.99 -10.92 -42.93
C PRO A 6 19.79 -11.94 -41.81
N ALA A 7 20.75 -12.06 -40.89
CA ALA A 7 20.62 -12.98 -39.76
C ALA A 7 19.52 -12.54 -38.79
N LEU A 8 19.39 -11.23 -38.55
CA LEU A 8 18.36 -10.65 -37.70
C LEU A 8 16.94 -10.88 -38.27
N ALA A 9 16.74 -10.60 -39.56
CA ALA A 9 15.48 -10.84 -40.25
C ALA A 9 15.11 -12.32 -40.23
N LYS A 10 16.08 -13.22 -40.44
CA LYS A 10 15.86 -14.67 -40.32
C LYS A 10 15.44 -15.09 -38.90
N ALA A 11 16.07 -14.52 -37.87
CA ALA A 11 15.74 -14.84 -36.48
C ALA A 11 14.35 -14.31 -36.09
N LEU A 12 13.99 -13.11 -36.53
CA LEU A 12 12.66 -12.52 -36.29
C LEU A 12 11.55 -13.27 -37.03
N ALA A 13 11.79 -13.68 -38.29
CA ALA A 13 10.84 -14.48 -39.06
C ALA A 13 10.53 -15.85 -38.43
N GLN A 14 11.40 -16.35 -37.53
CA GLN A 14 11.17 -17.57 -36.76
C GLN A 14 10.43 -17.33 -35.43
N THR A 15 10.19 -16.06 -35.06
CA THR A 15 9.54 -15.67 -33.82
C THR A 15 8.05 -15.43 -34.07
N PRO A 16 7.14 -16.23 -33.46
CA PRO A 16 5.70 -16.07 -33.69
C PRO A 16 5.21 -14.66 -33.33
N GLY A 17 4.42 -14.05 -34.22
CA GLY A 17 3.85 -12.71 -34.03
C GLY A 17 4.82 -11.55 -34.24
N ALA A 18 6.09 -11.81 -34.56
CA ALA A 18 7.05 -10.76 -34.87
C ALA A 18 7.02 -10.39 -36.37
N SER A 19 6.99 -9.10 -36.67
CA SER A 19 7.20 -8.53 -38.01
C SER A 19 8.69 -8.28 -38.27
N THR A 20 9.08 -8.51 -39.53
CA THR A 20 10.41 -8.18 -40.07
C THR A 20 10.43 -6.87 -40.84
N ASP A 21 9.30 -6.16 -40.92
CA ASP A 21 9.16 -4.98 -41.77
C ASP A 21 10.13 -3.87 -41.37
N GLY A 22 10.75 -3.24 -42.38
CA GLY A 22 11.73 -2.16 -42.20
C GLY A 22 13.18 -2.63 -41.98
N LEU A 23 13.44 -3.94 -41.89
CA LEU A 23 14.80 -4.48 -41.74
C LEU A 23 15.56 -4.62 -43.06
N GLU A 24 14.84 -4.67 -44.18
CA GLU A 24 15.40 -4.75 -45.53
C GLU A 24 16.18 -3.48 -45.91
N THR A 25 15.73 -2.33 -45.40
CA THR A 25 16.35 -1.03 -45.71
C THR A 25 17.55 -0.77 -44.78
N PRO A 26 18.78 -0.59 -45.32
CA PRO A 26 19.94 -0.23 -44.49
C PRO A 26 19.79 1.18 -43.95
N LEU A 27 19.69 1.32 -42.63
CA LEU A 27 19.67 2.60 -41.96
C LEU A 27 20.88 2.71 -41.04
N SER A 28 21.61 3.82 -41.16
CA SER A 28 22.87 4.08 -40.47
C SER A 28 22.83 5.33 -39.60
N LEU A 29 22.00 6.29 -40.00
CA LEU A 29 21.88 7.62 -39.41
C LEU A 29 20.41 8.09 -39.46
N LEU A 30 19.49 7.22 -39.02
CA LEU A 30 18.04 7.47 -39.01
C LEU A 30 17.67 8.77 -38.32
N CYS A 31 18.33 9.12 -37.20
CA CYS A 31 18.08 10.37 -36.47
C CYS A 31 18.70 11.62 -37.11
N ARG A 32 19.41 11.49 -38.25
CA ARG A 32 20.10 12.61 -38.91
C ARG A 32 19.80 12.62 -40.40
N ARG A 33 20.69 12.06 -41.23
CA ARG A 33 20.61 12.14 -42.70
C ARG A 33 19.42 11.39 -43.27
N GLU A 34 18.89 10.42 -42.54
CA GLU A 34 17.84 9.51 -42.98
C GLU A 34 16.51 9.78 -42.25
N ALA A 35 16.35 10.93 -41.56
CA ALA A 35 15.13 11.26 -40.79
C ALA A 35 13.85 11.24 -41.63
N GLN A 36 13.95 11.53 -42.93
CA GLN A 36 12.81 11.46 -43.84
C GLN A 36 12.25 10.03 -44.00
N VAL A 37 13.05 8.99 -43.77
CA VAL A 37 12.58 7.59 -43.79
C VAL A 37 11.62 7.36 -42.62
N PHE A 38 11.96 7.86 -41.44
CA PHE A 38 11.06 7.82 -40.28
C PHE A 38 9.78 8.61 -40.54
N GLN A 39 9.86 9.82 -41.10
CA GLN A 39 8.67 10.66 -41.35
C GLN A 39 7.71 9.99 -42.34
N ARG A 40 8.23 9.35 -43.40
CA ARG A 40 7.41 8.56 -44.33
C ARG A 40 6.76 7.37 -43.63
N ALA A 41 7.52 6.64 -42.82
CA ALA A 41 6.97 5.53 -42.04
C ALA A 41 5.91 5.98 -41.04
N ALA A 42 6.04 7.17 -40.46
CA ALA A 42 5.07 7.78 -39.54
C ALA A 42 3.75 8.16 -40.26
N GLN A 43 3.85 8.63 -41.52
CA GLN A 43 2.70 8.93 -42.38
C GLN A 43 2.02 7.68 -42.96
N ASP A 44 2.77 6.59 -43.11
CA ASP A 44 2.26 5.32 -43.62
C ASP A 44 1.41 4.62 -42.54
N THR A 45 0.22 5.18 -42.33
CA THR A 45 -0.85 4.57 -41.57
C THR A 45 -1.62 3.68 -42.54
N GLY A 46 -1.23 2.41 -42.66
CA GLY A 46 -2.05 1.43 -43.34
C GLY A 46 -3.50 1.39 -42.79
N ALA A 47 -4.36 0.53 -43.33
CA ALA A 47 -5.74 0.36 -42.85
C ALA A 47 -5.86 -0.06 -41.36
N LEU A 48 -4.74 -0.44 -40.75
CA LEU A 48 -4.56 -0.75 -39.34
C LEU A 48 -3.48 0.20 -38.80
N ALA A 49 -3.78 1.00 -37.79
CA ALA A 49 -2.83 1.92 -37.14
C ALA A 49 -1.81 1.14 -36.29
N GLU A 50 -1.01 0.28 -36.92
CA GLU A 50 -0.03 -0.56 -36.23
C GLU A 50 1.07 0.31 -35.57
N PRO A 51 1.50 0.00 -34.33
CA PRO A 51 2.53 0.77 -33.63
C PRO A 51 3.82 0.87 -34.45
N LEU A 52 4.46 2.04 -34.39
CA LEU A 52 5.76 2.25 -35.04
C LEU A 52 6.87 1.82 -34.08
N LEU A 53 7.80 0.98 -34.54
CA LEU A 53 8.96 0.57 -33.73
C LEU A 53 10.24 1.23 -34.21
N VAL A 54 10.96 1.89 -33.30
CA VAL A 54 12.28 2.48 -33.56
C VAL A 54 13.33 1.78 -32.71
N ALA A 55 14.28 1.13 -33.38
CA ALA A 55 15.38 0.37 -32.76
C ALA A 55 16.54 1.23 -32.22
N CYS A 56 16.21 2.38 -31.63
CA CYS A 56 17.15 3.31 -31.02
C CYS A 56 16.48 4.10 -29.90
N THR A 57 17.08 4.15 -28.71
CA THR A 57 16.57 4.96 -27.60
C THR A 57 17.30 6.29 -27.40
N GLN A 58 18.46 6.50 -28.04
CA GLN A 58 19.29 7.69 -27.78
C GLN A 58 18.58 9.01 -28.17
N GLU A 59 17.92 9.02 -29.32
CA GLU A 59 17.29 10.21 -29.90
C GLU A 59 15.76 10.04 -29.91
N SER A 60 15.19 9.32 -28.94
CA SER A 60 13.73 9.06 -28.85
C SER A 60 12.92 10.36 -28.84
N ARG A 61 13.38 11.36 -28.09
CA ARG A 61 12.77 12.70 -28.05
C ARG A 61 12.72 13.35 -29.44
N LEU A 62 13.79 13.24 -30.23
CA LEU A 62 13.82 13.79 -31.58
C LEU A 62 12.79 13.10 -32.49
N PHE A 63 12.63 11.78 -32.39
CA PHE A 63 11.64 11.06 -33.18
C PHE A 63 10.20 11.44 -32.81
N LEU A 64 9.92 11.67 -31.52
CA LEU A 64 8.63 12.19 -31.08
C LEU A 64 8.37 13.60 -31.65
N GLU A 65 9.35 14.51 -31.55
CA GLU A 65 9.25 15.86 -32.12
C GLU A 65 9.09 15.83 -33.65
N LEU A 66 9.79 14.94 -34.35
CA LEU A 66 9.66 14.74 -35.79
C LEU A 66 8.27 14.21 -36.17
N ASN A 67 7.69 13.29 -35.38
CA ASN A 67 6.34 12.79 -35.62
C ASN A 67 5.31 13.92 -35.51
N ASP A 68 5.39 14.73 -34.45
CA ASP A 68 4.49 15.86 -34.23
C ASP A 68 4.60 16.94 -35.32
N GLN A 69 5.79 17.11 -35.91
CA GLN A 69 6.03 18.05 -37.01
C GLN A 69 5.70 17.50 -38.41
N THR A 70 5.45 16.19 -38.52
CA THR A 70 5.20 15.55 -39.81
C THR A 70 3.71 15.63 -40.14
N GLU A 71 3.39 16.49 -41.11
CA GLU A 71 2.02 16.60 -41.62
C GLU A 71 1.51 15.25 -42.11
N GLY A 72 0.32 14.83 -41.66
CA GLY A 72 -0.28 13.54 -42.00
C GLY A 72 0.17 12.36 -41.12
N ALA A 73 1.12 12.53 -40.19
CA ALA A 73 1.43 11.51 -39.19
C ALA A 73 0.34 11.46 -38.09
N ALA A 74 0.00 10.25 -37.65
CA ALA A 74 -0.89 10.08 -36.50
C ALA A 74 -0.18 10.50 -35.20
N GLY A 75 -0.92 11.13 -34.28
CA GLY A 75 -0.41 11.41 -32.94
C GLY A 75 -0.11 10.12 -32.18
N THR A 76 0.82 10.18 -31.23
CA THR A 76 1.31 9.01 -30.48
C THR A 76 0.24 8.26 -29.67
N GLN A 77 -0.88 8.93 -29.36
CA GLN A 77 -2.06 8.30 -28.71
C GLN A 77 -2.84 7.40 -29.67
N VAL A 78 -2.80 7.70 -30.97
CA VAL A 78 -3.48 6.93 -32.02
C VAL A 78 -2.54 5.86 -32.57
N ARG A 79 -1.26 6.18 -32.69
CA ARG A 79 -0.22 5.25 -33.14
C ARG A 79 1.02 5.38 -32.25
N PRO A 80 1.13 4.54 -31.21
CA PRO A 80 2.29 4.57 -30.31
C PRO A 80 3.61 4.35 -31.07
N ILE A 81 4.66 5.04 -30.62
CA ILE A 81 6.03 4.80 -31.08
C ILE A 81 6.78 4.06 -29.98
N HIS A 82 7.08 2.79 -30.21
CA HIS A 82 7.88 1.98 -29.30
C HIS A 82 9.37 2.17 -29.61
N PHE A 83 10.17 2.34 -28.56
CA PHE A 83 11.61 2.46 -28.70
C PHE A 83 12.28 1.25 -28.06
N VAL A 84 13.16 0.59 -28.81
CA VAL A 84 13.93 -0.54 -28.30
C VAL A 84 15.42 -0.25 -28.34
N ASN A 85 16.11 -0.50 -27.23
CA ASN A 85 17.54 -0.30 -27.13
C ASN A 85 18.28 -1.53 -27.67
N LEU A 86 18.76 -1.45 -28.92
CA LEU A 86 19.62 -2.49 -29.50
C LEU A 86 21.11 -2.23 -29.30
N ARG A 87 21.48 -0.99 -29.00
CA ARG A 87 22.87 -0.54 -28.99
C ARG A 87 23.53 -0.84 -27.65
N GLU A 88 23.12 -0.17 -26.58
CA GLU A 88 23.68 -0.38 -25.24
C GLU A 88 23.35 -1.77 -24.68
N THR A 89 22.14 -2.28 -24.95
CA THR A 89 21.70 -3.58 -24.42
C THR A 89 22.25 -4.76 -25.22
N GLY A 90 22.81 -4.54 -26.40
CA GLY A 90 23.26 -5.61 -27.30
C GLY A 90 24.56 -5.28 -28.04
N GLY A 91 24.49 -4.46 -29.08
CA GLY A 91 25.59 -4.34 -30.02
C GLY A 91 26.80 -3.50 -29.58
N TRP A 92 26.77 -2.89 -28.40
CA TRP A 92 27.94 -2.33 -27.69
C TRP A 92 28.41 -3.20 -26.51
N SER A 93 27.79 -4.36 -26.30
CA SER A 93 28.25 -5.31 -25.29
C SER A 93 29.53 -6.02 -25.72
N ARG A 94 30.19 -6.70 -24.76
CA ARG A 94 31.36 -7.55 -25.05
C ARG A 94 31.03 -8.68 -26.03
N ASP A 95 29.77 -9.12 -26.05
CA ASP A 95 29.29 -10.23 -26.87
C ASP A 95 28.60 -9.74 -28.17
N ALA A 96 28.85 -8.49 -28.60
CA ALA A 96 28.17 -7.87 -29.73
C ALA A 96 28.19 -8.73 -31.02
N ALA A 97 29.29 -9.46 -31.28
CA ALA A 97 29.41 -10.33 -32.44
C ALA A 97 28.43 -11.52 -32.44
N ALA A 98 27.97 -11.96 -31.26
CA ALA A 98 27.01 -13.04 -31.08
C ALA A 98 25.62 -12.54 -30.64
N ALA A 99 25.37 -11.22 -30.68
CA ALA A 99 24.17 -10.62 -30.10
C ALA A 99 22.90 -10.76 -30.96
N THR A 100 22.98 -11.28 -32.20
CA THR A 100 21.83 -11.38 -33.11
C THR A 100 20.58 -12.00 -32.48
N PRO A 101 20.64 -13.15 -31.76
CA PRO A 101 19.46 -13.71 -31.11
C PRO A 101 18.87 -12.79 -30.03
N LYS A 102 19.72 -12.07 -29.28
CA LYS A 102 19.30 -11.09 -28.28
C LYS A 102 18.63 -9.88 -28.93
N LEU A 103 19.19 -9.37 -30.03
CA LEU A 103 18.61 -8.26 -30.78
C LEU A 103 17.24 -8.63 -31.35
N ALA A 104 17.10 -9.84 -31.91
CA ALA A 104 15.82 -10.37 -32.37
C ALA A 104 14.80 -10.45 -31.23
N ALA A 105 15.20 -10.99 -30.08
CA ALA A 105 14.33 -11.11 -28.91
C ALA A 105 13.87 -9.73 -28.38
N LEU A 106 14.76 -8.73 -28.36
CA LEU A 106 14.42 -7.37 -27.94
C LEU A 106 13.43 -6.70 -28.91
N ILE A 107 13.64 -6.85 -30.22
CA ILE A 107 12.72 -6.33 -31.24
C ILE A 107 11.35 -7.01 -31.10
N ALA A 108 11.31 -8.34 -31.02
CA ALA A 108 10.07 -9.10 -30.87
C ALA A 108 9.32 -8.72 -29.58
N ALA A 109 10.03 -8.55 -28.46
CA ALA A 109 9.42 -8.12 -27.20
C ALA A 109 8.79 -6.72 -27.31
N ALA A 110 9.38 -5.82 -28.10
CA ALA A 110 8.85 -4.47 -28.31
C ALA A 110 7.66 -4.41 -29.29
N GLN A 111 7.40 -5.50 -30.02
CA GLN A 111 6.23 -5.66 -30.90
C GLN A 111 5.04 -6.33 -30.20
N LEU A 112 5.21 -6.79 -28.95
CA LEU A 112 4.10 -7.36 -28.19
C LEU A 112 3.01 -6.30 -27.95
N PRO A 113 1.74 -6.70 -27.91
CA PRO A 113 0.65 -5.80 -27.55
C PRO A 113 0.83 -5.29 -26.13
N ASP A 114 0.24 -4.13 -25.84
CA ASP A 114 0.21 -3.59 -24.49
C ASP A 114 -0.43 -4.61 -23.52
N PRO A 115 0.08 -4.70 -22.29
CA PRO A 115 -0.50 -5.60 -21.29
C PRO A 115 -1.96 -5.25 -21.03
N GLU A 116 -2.79 -6.26 -20.79
CA GLU A 116 -4.18 -6.04 -20.41
C GLU A 116 -4.27 -5.17 -19.14
N PRO A 117 -5.18 -4.18 -19.08
CA PRO A 117 -5.38 -3.38 -17.88
C PRO A 117 -5.65 -4.25 -16.66
N VAL A 118 -4.86 -4.07 -15.61
CA VAL A 118 -5.08 -4.78 -14.35
C VAL A 118 -6.25 -4.16 -13.57
N PRO A 119 -7.07 -4.96 -12.88
CA PRO A 119 -8.16 -4.43 -12.07
C PRO A 119 -7.60 -3.52 -10.96
N THR A 120 -8.17 -2.33 -10.83
CA THR A 120 -7.88 -1.41 -9.73
C THR A 120 -8.82 -1.69 -8.56
N VAL A 121 -8.25 -1.75 -7.34
CA VAL A 121 -9.03 -1.85 -6.11
C VAL A 121 -9.11 -0.46 -5.49
N GLY A 122 -10.33 0.05 -5.31
CA GLY A 122 -10.58 1.30 -4.58
C GLY A 122 -10.79 1.03 -3.10
N TYR A 123 -10.19 1.87 -2.25
CA TYR A 123 -10.44 1.89 -0.82
C TYR A 123 -11.32 3.10 -0.47
N LYS A 124 -12.25 2.92 0.47
CA LYS A 124 -13.10 3.99 0.99
C LYS A 124 -13.05 3.96 2.51
N SER A 125 -12.72 5.07 3.15
CA SER A 125 -12.80 5.26 4.59
C SER A 125 -13.69 6.46 4.89
N ASP A 126 -14.52 6.34 5.92
CA ASP A 126 -15.33 7.40 6.51
C ASP A 126 -14.62 8.06 7.73
N GLY A 127 -13.39 7.64 8.05
CA GLY A 127 -12.52 8.28 9.05
C GLY A 127 -12.52 7.63 10.43
N SER A 128 -13.04 6.41 10.57
CA SER A 128 -13.07 5.68 11.85
C SER A 128 -11.71 5.05 12.17
N LEU A 129 -11.07 5.48 13.25
CA LEU A 129 -9.72 5.05 13.65
C LEU A 129 -9.74 4.36 15.02
N LEU A 130 -9.22 3.13 15.07
CA LEU A 130 -8.84 2.49 16.33
C LEU A 130 -7.38 2.77 16.67
N ILE A 131 -7.11 3.20 17.90
CA ILE A 131 -5.76 3.30 18.46
C ILE A 131 -5.59 2.21 19.51
N ILE A 132 -4.63 1.31 19.31
CA ILE A 132 -4.31 0.20 20.21
C ILE A 132 -3.00 0.51 20.92
N GLY A 133 -2.91 0.37 22.25
CA GLY A 133 -1.61 0.52 22.92
C GLY A 133 -1.66 0.86 24.40
N PRO A 134 -0.51 1.21 25.00
CA PRO A 134 -0.44 1.65 26.39
C PRO A 134 -1.13 3.01 26.56
N ALA A 135 -1.72 3.24 27.74
CA ALA A 135 -2.57 4.40 28.01
C ALA A 135 -1.90 5.74 27.70
N GLU A 136 -0.67 5.95 28.16
CA GLU A 136 0.08 7.19 27.91
C GLU A 136 0.17 7.53 26.42
N ALA A 137 0.59 6.57 25.57
CA ALA A 137 0.78 6.80 24.15
C ALA A 137 -0.56 6.88 23.39
N ALA A 138 -1.49 5.97 23.69
CA ALA A 138 -2.75 5.86 22.98
C ALA A 138 -3.64 7.09 23.20
N VAL A 139 -3.75 7.58 24.45
CA VAL A 139 -4.51 8.80 24.77
C VAL A 139 -3.87 10.03 24.15
N ALA A 140 -2.53 10.14 24.19
CA ALA A 140 -1.84 11.29 23.60
C ALA A 140 -2.06 11.40 22.08
N TRP A 141 -2.15 10.26 21.37
CA TRP A 141 -2.50 10.25 19.95
C TRP A 141 -3.98 10.48 19.71
N ALA A 142 -4.86 9.91 20.53
CA ALA A 142 -6.30 10.11 20.43
C ALA A 142 -6.68 11.59 20.58
N ASP A 143 -6.08 12.31 21.53
CA ASP A 143 -6.31 13.74 21.73
C ASP A 143 -5.87 14.60 20.54
N ARG A 144 -4.84 14.16 19.79
CA ARG A 144 -4.37 14.85 18.59
C ARG A 144 -5.26 14.59 17.37
N LEU A 145 -5.77 13.36 17.25
CA LEU A 145 -6.47 12.89 16.05
C LEU A 145 -7.99 13.04 16.12
N SER A 146 -8.56 13.13 17.33
CA SER A 146 -10.02 13.27 17.54
C SER A 146 -10.64 14.55 16.98
N GLY A 147 -9.83 15.54 16.56
CA GLY A 147 -10.31 16.72 15.84
C GLY A 147 -10.62 16.47 14.35
N GLU A 148 -10.07 15.40 13.77
CA GLU A 148 -10.16 15.10 12.33
C GLU A 148 -10.75 13.72 12.03
N LEU A 149 -10.62 12.77 12.98
CA LEU A 149 -11.06 11.39 12.84
C LEU A 149 -12.03 11.00 13.97
N ASP A 150 -12.89 10.03 13.69
CA ASP A 150 -13.70 9.38 14.73
C ASP A 150 -12.84 8.33 15.43
N VAL A 151 -12.32 8.68 16.61
CA VAL A 151 -11.29 7.89 17.29
C VAL A 151 -11.92 6.98 18.34
N GLY A 152 -11.49 5.72 18.36
CA GLY A 152 -11.64 4.81 19.49
C GLY A 152 -10.28 4.39 20.04
N VAL A 153 -10.21 4.10 21.35
CA VAL A 153 -8.96 3.69 22.01
C VAL A 153 -9.13 2.32 22.68
N LEU A 154 -8.22 1.39 22.40
CA LEU A 154 -8.12 0.10 23.09
C LEU A 154 -6.81 0.02 23.89
N LEU A 155 -6.95 0.13 25.21
CA LEU A 155 -5.83 0.02 26.14
C LEU A 155 -5.36 -1.43 26.30
N THR A 156 -4.07 -1.65 26.11
CA THR A 156 -3.44 -2.98 26.25
C THR A 156 -2.70 -3.15 27.58
N THR A 157 -2.55 -2.08 28.37
CA THR A 157 -1.92 -2.11 29.70
C THR A 157 -2.87 -1.63 30.79
N SER A 158 -2.74 -2.21 31.98
CA SER A 158 -3.48 -1.80 33.18
C SER A 158 -2.72 -0.77 34.03
N ARG A 159 -1.67 -0.16 33.46
CA ARG A 159 -0.77 0.75 34.16
C ARG A 159 -0.17 1.77 33.20
N GLY A 160 0.26 2.90 33.75
CA GLY A 160 1.11 3.87 33.07
C GLY A 160 0.33 4.78 32.13
N GLY A 161 -0.27 5.81 32.71
CA GLY A 161 -1.04 6.84 32.03
C GLY A 161 -2.30 7.21 32.80
N ASP A 162 -2.92 8.31 32.41
CA ASP A 162 -4.15 8.81 33.02
C ASP A 162 -5.22 8.96 31.93
N LEU A 163 -6.43 8.49 32.21
CA LEU A 163 -7.56 8.78 31.32
C LEU A 163 -8.09 10.20 31.57
N PRO A 164 -8.38 10.98 30.52
CA PRO A 164 -8.94 12.32 30.67
C PRO A 164 -10.28 12.26 31.42
N ALA A 165 -10.62 13.29 32.18
CA ALA A 165 -11.93 13.32 32.86
C ALA A 165 -13.09 13.42 31.85
N GLU A 166 -12.88 14.20 30.78
CA GLU A 166 -13.82 14.34 29.68
C GLU A 166 -13.79 13.10 28.76
N ARG A 167 -14.96 12.66 28.32
CA ARG A 167 -15.14 11.52 27.41
C ARG A 167 -15.34 12.01 25.98
N LYS A 168 -14.25 12.39 25.32
CA LYS A 168 -14.27 12.85 23.92
C LYS A 168 -14.43 11.70 22.92
N TYR A 169 -13.96 10.51 23.28
CA TYR A 169 -13.98 9.31 22.47
C TYR A 169 -14.18 8.07 23.36
N PRO A 170 -14.68 6.95 22.80
CA PRO A 170 -14.77 5.68 23.51
C PRO A 170 -13.37 5.15 23.86
N VAL A 171 -13.26 4.57 25.05
CA VAL A 171 -12.05 3.92 25.53
C VAL A 171 -12.44 2.56 26.08
N TRP A 172 -11.83 1.52 25.52
CA TRP A 172 -11.92 0.14 25.96
C TRP A 172 -10.58 -0.31 26.54
N SER A 173 -10.60 -1.44 27.22
CA SER A 173 -9.39 -2.13 27.65
C SER A 173 -9.52 -3.62 27.37
N GLY A 174 -8.40 -4.24 27.06
CA GLY A 174 -8.38 -5.67 26.84
C GLY A 174 -7.21 -6.18 26.01
N THR A 175 -7.25 -7.47 25.75
CA THR A 175 -6.25 -8.15 24.92
C THR A 175 -6.83 -8.39 23.53
N VAL A 176 -6.21 -7.81 22.50
CA VAL A 176 -6.59 -8.06 21.10
C VAL A 176 -6.39 -9.54 20.77
N LYS A 177 -7.42 -10.16 20.19
CA LYS A 177 -7.40 -11.56 19.74
C LYS A 177 -7.29 -11.68 18.24
N LYS A 178 -7.87 -10.73 17.50
CA LYS A 178 -7.88 -10.75 16.04
C LYS A 178 -7.97 -9.35 15.49
N VAL A 179 -7.20 -9.12 14.43
CA VAL A 179 -7.30 -7.98 13.53
C VAL A 179 -7.40 -8.57 12.13
N SER A 180 -8.45 -8.22 11.40
CA SER A 180 -8.61 -8.67 10.01
C SER A 180 -9.26 -7.58 9.17
N GLY A 181 -8.89 -7.48 7.90
CA GLY A 181 -9.47 -6.49 6.99
C GLY A 181 -8.41 -5.68 6.27
N TYR A 182 -8.83 -4.51 5.81
CA TYR A 182 -8.06 -3.56 5.01
C TYR A 182 -8.63 -2.14 5.23
N LEU A 183 -7.96 -1.13 4.68
CA LEU A 183 -8.36 0.28 4.77
C LEU A 183 -9.85 0.46 4.43
N GLY A 184 -10.63 0.90 5.42
CA GLY A 184 -12.08 1.09 5.31
C GLY A 184 -12.95 -0.08 5.79
N ALA A 185 -12.36 -1.20 6.20
CA ALA A 185 -13.09 -2.41 6.56
C ALA A 185 -12.27 -3.33 7.49
N PHE A 186 -11.73 -2.80 8.59
CA PHE A 186 -11.16 -3.62 9.65
C PHE A 186 -12.25 -4.15 10.59
N ASP A 187 -12.12 -5.41 10.98
CA ASP A 187 -12.87 -6.08 12.03
C ASP A 187 -11.89 -6.47 13.14
N ILE A 188 -12.11 -5.92 14.33
CA ILE A 188 -11.24 -6.05 15.48
C ILE A 188 -11.98 -6.83 16.55
N GLU A 189 -11.35 -7.87 17.09
CA GLU A 189 -11.89 -8.66 18.18
C GLU A 189 -10.92 -8.66 19.37
N TRP A 190 -11.42 -8.40 20.57
CA TRP A 190 -10.62 -8.40 21.81
C TRP A 190 -11.36 -9.02 22.99
N THR A 191 -10.62 -9.36 24.04
CA THR A 191 -11.20 -9.78 25.32
C THR A 191 -11.02 -8.70 26.37
N GLN A 192 -12.13 -8.30 26.99
CA GLN A 192 -12.13 -7.37 28.12
C GLN A 192 -11.77 -8.11 29.40
N ASP A 193 -10.47 -8.30 29.64
CA ASP A 193 -9.97 -9.11 30.75
C ASP A 193 -10.08 -8.39 32.10
N ASN A 194 -10.08 -7.05 32.10
CA ASN A 194 -10.15 -6.28 33.34
C ASN A 194 -11.59 -6.22 33.89
N PRO A 195 -11.77 -6.41 35.22
CA PRO A 195 -13.06 -6.29 35.88
C PRO A 195 -13.70 -4.90 35.75
N ILE A 196 -12.91 -3.84 35.59
CA ILE A 196 -13.42 -2.48 35.41
C ILE A 196 -13.79 -2.27 33.95
N ASP A 197 -15.07 -2.05 33.70
CA ASP A 197 -15.59 -1.65 32.40
C ASP A 197 -15.44 -0.16 32.16
N LEU A 198 -14.55 0.21 31.23
CA LEU A 198 -14.28 1.60 30.90
C LEU A 198 -15.44 2.28 30.17
N GLU A 199 -16.34 1.53 29.54
CA GLU A 199 -17.54 2.12 28.94
C GLU A 199 -18.50 2.62 30.03
N THR A 200 -18.69 1.81 31.08
CA THR A 200 -19.57 2.11 32.21
C THR A 200 -18.91 3.02 33.28
N CYS A 201 -17.59 2.98 33.41
CA CYS A 201 -16.85 3.66 34.50
C CYS A 201 -16.93 5.21 34.43
N THR A 202 -17.58 5.85 35.39
CA THR A 202 -17.74 7.32 35.38
C THR A 202 -16.47 8.12 35.70
N ARG A 203 -15.30 7.48 35.88
CA ARG A 203 -14.02 8.12 36.20
C ARG A 203 -14.08 8.97 37.49
N CYS A 204 -14.83 8.51 38.49
CA CYS A 204 -15.09 9.24 39.75
C CYS A 204 -14.00 9.10 40.82
N ASN A 205 -12.94 8.34 40.57
CA ASN A 205 -11.85 8.02 41.51
C ASN A 205 -12.22 7.28 42.79
N ALA A 206 -13.49 6.89 43.00
CA ALA A 206 -13.90 6.17 44.21
C ALA A 206 -13.16 4.83 44.38
N CYS A 207 -12.95 4.08 43.30
CA CYS A 207 -12.23 2.81 43.32
C CYS A 207 -10.72 2.97 43.59
N VAL A 208 -10.11 4.03 43.06
CA VAL A 208 -8.70 4.39 43.28
C VAL A 208 -8.47 4.65 44.77
N ASN A 209 -9.30 5.50 45.38
CA ASN A 209 -9.20 5.84 46.80
C ASN A 209 -9.51 4.65 47.73
N ALA A 210 -10.37 3.72 47.31
CA ALA A 210 -10.79 2.59 48.13
C ALA A 210 -9.79 1.42 48.12
N CYS A 211 -8.81 1.39 47.21
CA CYS A 211 -7.91 0.26 47.04
C CYS A 211 -6.70 0.35 48.00
N PRO A 212 -6.60 -0.51 49.04
CA PRO A 212 -5.53 -0.40 50.03
C PRO A 212 -4.14 -0.75 49.48
N GLU A 213 -4.09 -1.50 48.37
CA GLU A 213 -2.84 -1.94 47.73
C GLU A 213 -2.35 -0.96 46.65
N GLY A 214 -3.11 0.11 46.36
CA GLY A 214 -2.81 0.99 45.23
C GLY A 214 -2.79 0.24 43.89
N ALA A 215 -3.62 -0.79 43.76
CA ALA A 215 -3.69 -1.65 42.58
C ALA A 215 -4.54 -1.07 41.43
N ILE A 216 -5.07 0.16 41.58
CA ILE A 216 -5.86 0.84 40.55
C ILE A 216 -5.31 2.26 40.46
N ASP A 217 -4.78 2.63 39.30
CA ASP A 217 -4.34 4.00 38.98
C ASP A 217 -5.40 4.74 38.13
N PHE A 218 -5.04 5.88 37.55
CA PHE A 218 -5.96 6.69 36.74
C PHE A 218 -6.19 6.15 35.32
N THR A 219 -5.63 4.99 34.98
CA THR A 219 -6.14 4.19 33.84
C THR A 219 -7.49 3.55 34.18
N TYR A 220 -7.87 3.52 35.47
CA TYR A 220 -9.05 2.83 35.99
C TYR A 220 -9.05 1.35 35.62
N GLN A 221 -7.88 0.72 35.63
CA GLN A 221 -7.71 -0.71 35.42
C GLN A 221 -7.06 -1.32 36.65
N ILE A 222 -7.51 -2.52 37.03
CA ILE A 222 -6.91 -3.26 38.15
C ILE A 222 -5.61 -3.92 37.70
N ASP A 223 -4.53 -3.62 38.40
CA ASP A 223 -3.24 -4.32 38.31
C ASP A 223 -3.34 -5.65 39.07
N PRO A 224 -3.31 -6.80 38.36
CA PRO A 224 -3.42 -8.12 39.00
C PRO A 224 -2.19 -8.46 39.85
N GLU A 225 -1.03 -7.86 39.61
CA GLU A 225 0.19 -8.12 40.40
C GLU A 225 0.11 -7.49 41.79
N LYS A 226 -0.62 -6.38 41.94
CA LYS A 226 -0.84 -5.68 43.22
C LYS A 226 -2.14 -6.07 43.91
N CYS A 227 -3.15 -6.50 43.16
CA CYS A 227 -4.49 -6.74 43.70
C CYS A 227 -4.52 -8.00 44.59
N LYS A 228 -4.78 -7.80 45.90
CA LYS A 228 -4.98 -8.91 46.85
C LYS A 228 -6.43 -9.34 47.05
N GLY A 229 -7.35 -8.89 46.19
CA GLY A 229 -8.73 -9.39 46.20
C GLY A 229 -9.65 -8.87 47.31
N HIS A 230 -9.34 -7.74 47.95
CA HIS A 230 -10.19 -7.13 49.01
C HIS A 230 -11.60 -6.73 48.55
N ARG A 231 -11.79 -6.49 47.24
CA ARG A 231 -13.04 -6.03 46.61
C ARG A 231 -13.62 -4.70 47.15
N ALA A 232 -12.83 -3.91 47.89
CA ALA A 232 -13.25 -2.57 48.35
C ALA A 232 -13.65 -1.64 47.19
N CYS A 233 -12.98 -1.77 46.03
CA CYS A 233 -13.31 -1.04 44.81
C CYS A 233 -14.72 -1.33 44.30
N VAL A 234 -15.22 -2.56 44.43
CA VAL A 234 -16.59 -2.95 44.00
C VAL A 234 -17.62 -2.21 44.85
N LYS A 235 -17.44 -2.22 46.18
CA LYS A 235 -18.31 -1.48 47.11
C LYS A 235 -18.27 0.03 46.84
N ALA A 236 -17.09 0.56 46.53
CA ALA A 236 -16.91 1.99 46.22
C ALA A 236 -17.55 2.39 44.87
N CYS A 237 -17.56 1.48 43.88
CA CYS A 237 -18.24 1.70 42.61
C CYS A 237 -19.76 1.76 42.79
N GLY A 238 -20.31 0.95 43.72
CA GLY A 238 -21.69 1.04 44.16
C GLY A 238 -22.68 0.92 43.01
N ALA A 239 -23.62 1.86 42.93
CA ALA A 239 -24.69 1.87 41.93
C ALA A 239 -24.20 2.10 40.49
N ILE A 240 -22.95 2.55 40.27
CA ILE A 240 -22.38 2.69 38.93
C ILE A 240 -22.21 1.31 38.29
N GLY A 241 -21.86 0.28 39.08
CA GLY A 241 -21.80 -1.10 38.62
C GLY A 241 -20.73 -1.40 37.56
N ALA A 242 -19.74 -0.53 37.38
CA ALA A 242 -18.69 -0.70 36.36
C ALA A 242 -17.68 -1.83 36.68
N ILE A 243 -17.58 -2.27 37.93
CA ILE A 243 -16.57 -3.25 38.37
C ILE A 243 -17.23 -4.60 38.64
N ASP A 244 -16.92 -5.59 37.81
CA ASP A 244 -17.43 -6.96 37.96
C ASP A 244 -16.31 -8.00 37.74
N PHE A 245 -15.98 -8.75 38.79
CA PHE A 245 -14.98 -9.81 38.75
C PHE A 245 -15.52 -11.16 38.27
N ASN A 246 -16.84 -11.29 38.15
CA ASN A 246 -17.51 -12.52 37.74
C ASN A 246 -18.05 -12.44 36.31
N ARG A 247 -17.64 -11.42 35.54
CA ARG A 247 -18.11 -11.20 34.18
C ARG A 247 -17.80 -12.43 33.30
N GLY A 248 -18.86 -13.06 32.79
CA GLY A 248 -18.77 -14.28 32.00
C GLY A 248 -18.48 -14.05 30.52
N ASP A 249 -19.17 -13.10 29.89
CA ASP A 249 -18.92 -12.74 28.49
C ASP A 249 -18.03 -11.49 28.41
N THR A 250 -16.79 -11.67 27.97
CA THR A 250 -15.78 -10.62 27.83
C THR A 250 -15.37 -10.40 26.39
N ARG A 251 -15.94 -11.15 25.42
CA ARG A 251 -15.57 -11.00 24.01
C ARG A 251 -16.24 -9.75 23.45
N ARG A 252 -15.43 -8.92 22.80
CA ARG A 252 -15.87 -7.70 22.14
C ARG A 252 -15.41 -7.72 20.68
N SER A 253 -16.18 -7.07 19.82
CA SER A 253 -15.84 -6.88 18.41
C SER A 253 -16.40 -5.54 17.94
N GLU A 254 -15.65 -4.86 17.09
CA GLU A 254 -16.01 -3.56 16.52
C GLU A 254 -15.30 -3.38 15.16
N LYS A 255 -15.84 -2.52 14.29
CA LYS A 255 -15.32 -2.23 12.95
C LYS A 255 -14.78 -0.82 12.81
N PHE A 256 -13.55 -0.73 12.31
CA PHE A 256 -12.87 0.53 12.04
C PHE A 256 -12.39 0.60 10.60
N ASP A 257 -12.07 1.80 10.13
CA ASP A 257 -11.48 1.97 8.81
C ASP A 257 -9.95 1.90 8.86
N LEU A 258 -9.37 2.35 9.96
CA LEU A 258 -7.93 2.44 10.19
C LEU A 258 -7.58 1.87 11.56
N VAL A 259 -6.36 1.36 11.68
CA VAL A 259 -5.80 0.89 12.95
C VAL A 259 -4.42 1.50 13.13
N LEU A 260 -4.22 2.20 14.24
CA LEU A 260 -2.92 2.66 14.73
C LEU A 260 -2.54 1.83 15.95
N ASP A 261 -1.60 0.90 15.77
CA ASP A 261 -1.10 0.02 16.80
C ASP A 261 0.21 0.56 17.38
N LEU A 262 0.14 1.04 18.61
CA LEU A 262 1.25 1.59 19.39
C LEU A 262 1.83 0.55 20.36
N SER A 263 1.50 -0.73 20.17
CA SER A 263 2.04 -1.81 20.98
C SER A 263 3.54 -1.98 20.72
N ARG A 264 4.30 -2.35 21.76
CA ARG A 264 5.75 -2.60 21.63
C ARG A 264 6.07 -3.67 20.57
N GLU A 265 5.23 -4.68 20.50
CA GLU A 265 5.20 -5.65 19.41
C GLU A 265 3.87 -5.50 18.67
N PRO A 266 3.86 -5.33 17.34
CA PRO A 266 2.64 -5.26 16.57
C PRO A 266 1.74 -6.48 16.77
N VAL A 267 0.44 -6.24 16.86
CA VAL A 267 -0.58 -7.29 16.95
C VAL A 267 -0.59 -8.14 15.67
N LEU A 268 -0.53 -7.49 14.50
CA LEU A 268 -0.33 -8.18 13.23
C LEU A 268 1.14 -8.46 12.96
N LYS A 269 1.46 -9.75 12.77
CA LYS A 269 2.81 -10.24 12.45
C LYS A 269 2.82 -10.87 11.06
N THR A 270 2.75 -10.04 10.03
CA THR A 270 2.76 -10.45 8.61
C THR A 270 3.92 -9.78 7.86
N ALA A 271 4.33 -10.35 6.72
CA ALA A 271 5.39 -9.77 5.89
C ALA A 271 4.95 -8.45 5.26
N ASP A 272 3.71 -8.42 4.76
CA ASP A 272 3.05 -7.22 4.23
C ASP A 272 1.86 -6.87 5.12
N LEU A 273 1.87 -5.66 5.68
CA LEU A 273 0.76 -5.14 6.47
C LEU A 273 -0.37 -4.68 5.53
N PRO A 274 -1.65 -4.91 5.90
CA PRO A 274 -2.76 -4.40 5.12
C PRO A 274 -2.74 -2.87 5.11
N GLN A 275 -3.16 -2.27 4.01
CA GLN A 275 -3.32 -0.82 3.91
C GLN A 275 -4.23 -0.32 5.04
N GLY A 276 -3.87 0.79 5.68
CA GLY A 276 -4.64 1.36 6.79
C GLY A 276 -4.30 0.80 8.18
N TYR A 277 -3.43 -0.22 8.27
CA TYR A 277 -2.84 -0.66 9.53
C TYR A 277 -1.43 -0.06 9.69
N LEU A 278 -1.21 0.66 10.78
CA LEU A 278 0.05 1.35 11.10
C LEU A 278 0.58 0.81 12.44
N ALA A 279 1.82 0.33 12.48
CA ALA A 279 2.47 -0.21 13.67
C ALA A 279 3.98 0.05 13.71
#